data_AF-X1P7M3-F1
#
_entry.id   AF-X1P7M3-F1
#
_cell.length_a   1.000
_cell.length_b   1.000
_cell.length_c   1.000
_cell.angle_alpha   90.00
_cell.angle_beta   90.00
_cell.angle_gamma   90.00
#
_symmetry.space_group_name_H-M   'P 1'
#
loop_
_entity.id
_entity.type
_entity.pdbx_description
1 polymer ?
#
loop_
_entity_poly.entity_id
_entity_poly.type
_entity_poly.pdbx_seq_one_letter_code
_entity_poly.pdbx_strand_id
1 'polypeptide(L)'
;MSLPCTLWFFDKNKKERKDKVLFIDAKSIFTKIDRAHNEFTDEQIQQIADIVRRYRGEKDTGKYEDIKGLCKVATLDEIRANGHSLTSGRYVGVTLPPEEEYNFRERLVELNSELSRLNQKAKEIELQIDENIRQIIN
;
A
#
# COMPACT_ATOMS: atom_id res chain seq x y z
N MET A 1 9.47 -10.84 4.41
CA MET A 1 8.38 -9.85 4.24
C MET A 1 9.02 -8.49 4.44
N SER A 2 9.18 -7.65 3.40
CA SER A 2 9.75 -6.31 3.61
C SER A 2 8.66 -5.40 4.14
N LEU A 3 8.99 -4.59 5.15
CA LEU A 3 8.11 -3.55 5.64
C LEU A 3 8.28 -2.31 4.74
N PRO A 4 7.20 -1.70 4.25
CA PRO A 4 7.32 -0.47 3.49
C PRO A 4 7.81 0.64 4.43
N CYS A 5 8.82 1.39 3.98
CA CYS A 5 9.20 2.65 4.62
C CYS A 5 8.65 3.82 3.81
N THR A 6 8.56 4.99 4.43
CA THR A 6 8.15 6.23 3.77
C THR A 6 9.11 7.34 4.17
N LEU A 7 9.66 8.03 3.19
CA LEU A 7 10.56 9.16 3.40
C LEU A 7 9.78 10.46 3.20
N TRP A 8 9.95 11.38 4.16
CA TRP A 8 9.25 12.66 4.18
C TRP A 8 10.19 13.80 3.83
N PHE A 9 9.90 14.49 2.72
CA PHE A 9 10.67 15.65 2.28
C PHE A 9 9.83 16.92 2.45
N PHE A 10 10.27 17.78 3.37
CA PHE A 10 9.62 19.06 3.64
C PHE A 10 10.42 20.19 2.98
N ASP A 11 9.71 21.10 2.33
CA ASP A 11 10.28 22.28 1.67
C ASP A 11 9.54 23.52 2.19
N LYS A 12 10.27 24.38 2.91
CA LYS A 12 9.74 25.63 3.48
C LYS A 12 9.64 26.75 2.45
N ASN A 13 10.29 26.61 1.29
CA ASN A 13 10.40 27.66 0.27
C ASN A 13 9.43 27.45 -0.90
N LYS A 14 8.40 26.62 -0.71
CA LYS A 14 7.35 26.41 -1.72
C LYS A 14 6.62 27.73 -2.01
N LYS A 15 6.60 28.15 -3.28
CA LYS A 15 5.79 29.28 -3.75
C LYS A 15 4.40 28.81 -4.18
N GLU A 16 4.27 28.26 -5.37
CA GLU A 16 2.98 27.84 -5.97
C GLU A 16 2.49 26.46 -5.52
N ARG A 17 3.31 25.73 -4.76
CA ARG A 17 3.09 24.32 -4.38
C ARG A 17 2.79 24.12 -2.88
N LYS A 18 2.43 25.19 -2.16
CA LYS A 18 2.30 25.18 -0.68
C LYS A 18 1.30 24.15 -0.17
N ASP A 19 0.12 24.10 -0.78
CA ASP A 19 -0.99 23.23 -0.35
C ASP A 19 -1.06 21.93 -1.15
N LYS A 20 0.10 21.48 -1.64
CA LYS A 20 0.24 20.29 -2.47
C LYS A 20 1.31 19.34 -1.93
N VAL A 21 1.00 18.05 -2.03
CA VAL A 21 1.90 16.94 -1.70
C VAL A 21 2.13 16.12 -2.97
N LEU A 22 3.39 15.92 -3.32
CA LEU A 22 3.76 14.96 -4.35
C LEU A 22 3.93 13.59 -3.70
N PHE A 23 3.10 12.63 -4.09
CA PHE A 23 3.26 11.23 -3.72
C PHE A 23 4.06 10.52 -4.81
N ILE A 24 5.01 9.69 -4.38
CA ILE A 24 5.77 8.78 -5.25
C ILE A 24 5.68 7.38 -4.61
N ASP A 25 5.22 6.40 -5.36
CA ASP A 25 5.26 4.99 -4.95
C ASP A 25 6.47 4.31 -5.60
N ALA A 26 7.53 4.12 -4.82
CA ALA A 26 8.77 3.50 -5.24
C ALA A 26 8.88 2.02 -4.82
N LYS A 27 7.78 1.40 -4.36
CA LYS A 27 7.85 0.02 -3.80
C LYS A 27 8.32 -1.03 -4.81
N SER A 28 8.14 -0.78 -6.10
CA SER A 28 8.59 -1.66 -7.19
C SER A 28 9.93 -1.24 -7.80
N ILE A 29 10.52 -0.14 -7.34
CA ILE A 29 11.79 0.38 -7.85
C ILE A 29 12.87 -0.04 -6.84
N PHE A 30 13.54 -1.16 -7.08
CA PHE A 30 14.70 -1.56 -6.28
C PHE A 30 15.49 -2.64 -7.02
N THR A 31 16.76 -2.76 -6.66
CA THR A 31 17.58 -3.91 -6.98
C THR A 31 17.68 -4.80 -5.75
N LYS A 32 17.34 -6.07 -5.91
CA LYS A 32 17.44 -7.05 -4.84
C LYS A 32 18.90 -7.51 -4.73
N ILE A 33 19.51 -7.32 -3.57
CA ILE A 33 20.88 -7.74 -3.30
C ILE A 33 20.89 -9.11 -2.64
N ASP A 34 20.06 -9.31 -1.62
CA ASP A 34 19.89 -10.62 -0.98
C ASP A 34 18.45 -10.84 -0.48
N ARG A 35 18.23 -11.79 0.44
CA ARG A 35 16.90 -12.09 0.98
C ARG A 35 16.34 -11.00 1.91
N ALA A 36 17.21 -10.23 2.55
CA ALA A 36 16.87 -9.22 3.55
C ALA A 36 17.13 -7.78 3.06
N HIS A 37 17.96 -7.58 2.04
CA HIS A 37 18.39 -6.27 1.56
C HIS A 37 17.97 -6.00 0.13
N ASN A 38 17.38 -4.81 -0.05
CA ASN A 38 17.13 -4.17 -1.32
C ASN A 38 17.91 -2.85 -1.33
N GLU A 39 18.41 -2.45 -2.49
CA GLU A 39 19.05 -1.15 -2.69
C GLU A 39 18.42 -0.40 -3.85
N PHE A 40 18.66 0.90 -3.92
CA PHE A 40 18.43 1.68 -5.13
C PHE A 40 19.76 1.88 -5.84
N THR A 41 19.81 1.58 -7.14
CA THR A 41 20.97 1.94 -7.97
C THR A 41 20.97 3.45 -8.22
N ASP A 42 22.12 3.99 -8.66
CA ASP A 42 22.21 5.41 -9.00
C ASP A 42 21.19 5.81 -10.08
N GLU A 43 20.96 4.94 -11.07
CA GLU A 43 19.96 5.17 -12.12
C GLU A 43 18.54 5.21 -11.54
N GLN A 44 18.21 4.30 -10.63
CA GLN A 44 16.90 4.27 -9.96
C GLN A 44 16.69 5.53 -9.11
N ILE A 45 17.74 5.97 -8.41
CA ILE A 45 17.72 7.24 -7.67
C ILE A 45 17.51 8.42 -8.62
N GLN A 46 18.22 8.47 -9.76
CA GLN A 46 18.03 9.53 -10.74
C GLN A 46 16.61 9.55 -11.31
N GLN A 47 16.03 8.39 -11.62
CA GLN A 47 14.65 8.29 -12.09
C GLN A 47 13.66 8.90 -11.08
N ILE A 48 13.79 8.58 -9.79
CA ILE A 48 12.94 9.14 -8.74
C ILE A 48 13.20 10.65 -8.58
N ALA A 49 14.46 11.06 -8.61
CA ALA A 49 14.85 12.47 -8.51
C ALA A 49 14.28 13.30 -9.67
N ASP A 50 14.27 12.77 -10.89
CA ASP A 50 13.75 13.45 -12.07
C ASP A 50 12.25 13.73 -11.96
N ILE A 51 11.47 12.85 -11.34
CA ILE A 51 10.06 13.12 -11.03
C ILE A 51 9.95 14.38 -10.15
N VAL A 52 10.79 14.48 -9.12
CA VAL A 52 10.82 15.63 -8.21
C VAL A 52 11.27 16.89 -8.94
N ARG A 53 12.29 16.81 -9.80
CA ARG A 53 12.80 17.94 -10.59
C ARG A 53 11.75 18.48 -11.56
N ARG A 54 11.07 17.59 -12.29
CA ARG A 54 9.91 17.94 -13.14
C ARG A 54 8.81 18.61 -12.34
N TYR A 55 8.45 18.04 -11.19
CA TYR A 55 7.42 18.63 -10.31
C TYR A 55 7.82 20.00 -9.76
N ARG A 56 9.12 20.24 -9.57
CA ARG A 56 9.66 21.54 -9.16
C ARG A 56 9.75 22.54 -10.32
N GLY A 57 9.62 22.09 -11.56
CA GLY A 57 9.83 22.93 -12.74
C GLY A 57 11.29 23.33 -12.94
N GLU A 58 12.23 22.46 -12.56
CA GLU A 58 13.66 22.70 -12.78
C GLU A 58 13.97 22.73 -14.30
N LYS A 59 14.98 23.52 -14.70
CA LYS A 59 15.35 23.67 -16.11
C LYS A 59 15.72 22.32 -16.73
N ASP A 60 15.41 22.16 -18.03
CA ASP A 60 15.76 20.99 -18.85
C ASP A 60 15.16 19.65 -18.39
N THR A 61 14.19 19.65 -17.46
CA THR A 61 13.60 18.40 -16.93
C THR A 61 12.30 17.96 -17.61
N GLY A 62 11.72 18.82 -18.45
CA GLY A 62 10.40 18.60 -19.07
C GLY A 62 9.25 18.98 -18.13
N LYS A 63 8.01 18.73 -18.56
CA LYS A 63 6.82 18.98 -17.74
C LYS A 63 6.50 17.78 -16.86
N TYR A 64 6.02 18.05 -15.65
CA TYR A 64 5.49 17.03 -14.76
C TYR A 64 4.11 16.57 -15.21
N GLU A 65 3.87 15.26 -15.12
CA GLU A 65 2.56 14.64 -15.32
C GLU A 65 2.35 13.56 -14.25
N ASP A 66 1.09 13.39 -13.83
CA ASP A 66 0.71 12.29 -12.94
C ASP A 66 0.82 10.97 -13.70
N ILE A 67 1.45 9.97 -13.09
CA ILE A 67 1.64 8.64 -13.68
C ILE A 67 1.00 7.62 -12.73
N LYS A 68 -0.06 6.96 -13.21
CA LYS A 68 -0.80 5.94 -12.44
C LYS A 68 0.16 4.86 -11.93
N GLY A 69 0.06 4.57 -10.64
CA GLY A 69 0.92 3.62 -9.93
C GLY A 69 2.31 4.12 -9.57
N LEU A 70 2.73 5.31 -10.03
CA LEU A 70 4.07 5.84 -9.80
C LEU A 70 4.07 7.16 -9.04
N CYS A 71 3.40 8.20 -9.55
CA CYS A 71 3.40 9.50 -8.90
C CYS A 71 2.11 10.28 -9.14
N LYS A 72 1.69 11.06 -8.13
CA LYS A 72 0.54 11.96 -8.21
C LYS A 72 0.75 13.16 -7.30
N VAL A 73 0.34 14.34 -7.77
CA VAL A 73 0.17 15.51 -6.90
C VAL A 73 -1.24 15.54 -6.32
N ALA A 74 -1.35 15.56 -4.99
CA ALA A 74 -2.61 15.74 -4.30
C ALA A 74 -2.66 17.06 -3.53
N THR A 75 -3.86 17.64 -3.45
CA THR A 75 -4.18 18.81 -2.64
C THR A 75 -4.43 18.43 -1.19
N LEU A 76 -4.33 19.41 -0.28
CA LEU A 76 -4.71 19.20 1.12
C LEU A 76 -6.18 18.80 1.27
N ASP A 77 -7.08 19.25 0.40
CA ASP A 77 -8.50 18.89 0.43
C ASP A 77 -8.73 17.42 0.04
N GLU A 78 -8.03 16.94 -1.01
CA GLU A 78 -8.03 15.50 -1.33
C GLU A 78 -7.49 14.65 -0.17
N ILE A 79 -6.48 15.15 0.56
CA ILE A 79 -5.92 14.44 1.72
C ILE A 79 -6.92 14.40 2.88
N ARG A 80 -7.60 15.52 3.16
CA ARG A 80 -8.66 15.58 4.18
C ARG A 80 -9.81 14.64 3.85
N ALA A 81 -10.25 14.61 2.58
CA ALA A 81 -11.29 13.70 2.10
C ALA A 81 -10.89 12.22 2.24
N ASN A 82 -9.59 11.91 2.19
CA ASN A 82 -9.04 10.58 2.45
C ASN A 82 -8.69 10.33 3.93
N GLY A 83 -9.29 11.08 4.86
CA GLY A 83 -9.11 10.86 6.30
C GLY A 83 -7.70 11.14 6.80
N HIS A 84 -6.97 12.05 6.15
CA HIS A 84 -5.56 12.36 6.43
C HIS A 84 -4.61 11.17 6.22
N SER A 85 -5.03 10.14 5.48
CA SER A 85 -4.12 9.06 5.09
C SER A 85 -3.01 9.60 4.20
N LEU A 86 -1.78 9.21 4.48
CA LEU A 86 -0.58 9.67 3.80
C LEU A 86 0.13 8.53 3.05
N THR A 87 -0.54 7.41 2.86
CA THR A 87 -0.03 6.28 2.09
C THR A 87 -0.05 6.59 0.60
N SER A 88 1.10 6.51 -0.08
CA SER A 88 1.26 6.80 -1.52
C SER A 88 0.21 6.13 -2.40
N GLY A 89 -0.03 4.83 -2.18
CA GLY A 89 -0.95 4.01 -2.98
C GLY A 89 -2.40 4.52 -2.99
N ARG A 90 -2.82 5.30 -1.99
CA ARG A 90 -4.14 5.93 -1.96
C ARG A 90 -4.30 7.01 -3.03
N TYR A 91 -3.20 7.65 -3.43
CA TYR A 91 -3.18 8.77 -4.36
C TYR A 91 -2.69 8.37 -5.75
N VAL A 92 -1.59 7.61 -5.82
CA VAL A 92 -1.02 7.21 -7.13
C VAL A 92 -1.88 6.14 -7.82
N GLY A 93 -2.74 5.46 -7.07
CA GLY A 93 -3.50 4.31 -7.56
C GLY A 93 -2.62 3.08 -7.73
N VAL A 94 -3.21 2.01 -8.27
CA VAL A 94 -2.49 0.77 -8.58
C VAL A 94 -2.44 0.65 -10.10
N THR A 95 -1.25 0.44 -10.66
CA THR A 95 -1.15 -0.14 -11.99
C THR A 95 -1.64 -1.57 -11.83
N LEU A 96 -2.89 -1.81 -12.21
CA LEU A 96 -3.37 -3.18 -12.33
C LEU A 96 -2.40 -3.85 -13.31
N PRO A 97 -1.76 -4.98 -12.95
CA PRO A 97 -1.25 -5.89 -13.96
C PRO A 97 -2.35 -6.08 -15.02
N PRO A 98 -2.03 -6.34 -16.31
CA PRO A 98 -3.05 -6.89 -17.21
C PRO A 98 -3.74 -7.99 -16.45
N GLU A 99 -5.08 -7.98 -16.37
CA GLU A 99 -5.90 -8.80 -15.48
C GLU A 99 -5.37 -10.25 -15.42
N GLU A 100 -4.38 -10.50 -14.56
CA GLU A 100 -4.32 -11.76 -13.88
C GLU A 100 -5.56 -11.64 -13.02
N GLU A 101 -6.61 -12.37 -13.43
CA GLU A 101 -7.73 -12.75 -12.60
C GLU A 101 -7.14 -13.37 -11.33
N TYR A 102 -6.61 -12.53 -10.44
CA TYR A 102 -6.41 -12.86 -9.07
C TYR A 102 -7.80 -13.18 -8.60
N ASN A 103 -8.08 -14.49 -8.50
CA ASN A 103 -9.41 -15.02 -8.32
C ASN A 103 -9.85 -14.80 -6.88
N PHE A 104 -9.95 -13.51 -6.53
CA PHE A 104 -10.31 -13.00 -5.23
C PHE A 104 -11.61 -13.63 -4.78
N ARG A 105 -12.53 -13.86 -5.73
CA ARG A 105 -13.78 -14.55 -5.50
C ARG A 105 -13.58 -16.01 -5.08
N GLU A 106 -12.78 -16.79 -5.80
CA GLU A 106 -12.44 -18.16 -5.39
C GLU A 106 -11.75 -18.18 -4.03
N ARG A 107 -10.77 -17.31 -3.78
CA ARG A 107 -10.07 -17.24 -2.49
C ARG A 107 -11.01 -16.86 -1.34
N LEU A 108 -11.93 -15.92 -1.57
CA LEU A 108 -12.93 -15.52 -0.58
C LEU A 108 -13.88 -16.69 -0.27
N VAL A 109 -14.31 -17.44 -1.28
CA VAL A 109 -15.17 -18.62 -1.12
C VAL A 109 -14.44 -19.71 -0.34
N GLU A 110 -13.18 -19.98 -0.66
CA GLU A 110 -12.32 -20.93 0.06
C GLU A 110 -12.21 -20.53 1.55
N LEU A 111 -11.83 -19.29 1.82
CA LEU A 111 -11.68 -18.77 3.19
C LEU A 111 -12.99 -18.81 3.98
N ASN A 112 -14.12 -18.49 3.34
CA ASN A 112 -15.43 -18.54 3.99
C ASN A 112 -15.87 -19.98 4.31
N SER A 113 -15.55 -20.93 3.43
CA SER A 113 -15.79 -22.35 3.67
C SER A 113 -14.96 -22.86 4.86
N GLU A 114 -13.68 -22.48 4.91
CA GLU A 114 -12.80 -22.83 6.03
C GLU A 114 -13.29 -22.22 7.35
N LEU A 115 -13.68 -20.94 7.35
CA LEU A 115 -14.27 -20.27 8.49
C LEU A 115 -15.53 -21.00 9.00
N SER A 116 -16.42 -21.38 8.08
CA SER A 116 -17.66 -22.09 8.43
C SER A 116 -17.36 -23.45 9.09
N ARG A 117 -16.39 -24.20 8.54
CA ARG A 117 -15.94 -25.47 9.12
C ARG A 117 -15.35 -25.29 10.51
N LEU A 118 -14.52 -24.27 10.71
CA LEU A 118 -13.91 -23.96 12.01
C LEU A 118 -14.97 -23.57 13.04
N ASN A 119 -15.96 -22.77 12.65
CA ASN A 119 -17.09 -22.42 13.52
C ASN A 119 -17.91 -23.64 13.93
N GLN A 120 -18.14 -24.60 13.02
CA GLN A 120 -18.86 -25.82 13.34
C GLN A 120 -18.09 -26.69 14.35
N LYS A 121 -16.78 -26.84 14.15
CA LYS A 121 -15.91 -27.54 15.12
C LYS A 121 -15.89 -26.85 16.48
N ALA A 122 -15.83 -25.52 16.51
CA ALA A 122 -15.86 -24.77 17.76
C ALA A 122 -17.16 -25.07 18.53
N LYS A 123 -18.29 -25.13 17.83
CA LYS A 123 -19.60 -25.45 18.41
C LYS A 123 -19.69 -26.89 18.91
N GLU A 124 -19.12 -27.85 18.20
CA GLU A 124 -19.04 -29.25 18.66
C GLU A 124 -18.24 -29.35 19.97
N ILE A 125 -17.10 -28.66 20.04
CA ILE A 125 -16.27 -28.61 21.24
C ILE A 125 -17.02 -27.93 22.40
N GLU A 126 -17.72 -26.83 22.13
CA GLU A 126 -18.56 -26.13 23.11
C GLU A 126 -19.61 -27.07 23.72
N LEU A 127 -20.32 -27.83 22.89
CA LEU A 127 -21.31 -28.82 23.36
C LEU A 127 -20.67 -29.93 24.21
N GLN A 128 -19.50 -30.43 23.82
CA GLN A 128 -18.77 -31.44 24.60
C GLN A 128 -18.34 -30.90 25.97
N ILE A 129 -17.88 -29.64 26.01
CA ILE A 129 -17.52 -28.98 27.28
C ILE A 129 -18.75 -28.87 28.18
N ASP A 130 -19.89 -28.41 27.65
CA ASP A 130 -21.14 -28.29 28.41
C ASP A 130 -21.61 -29.64 28.96
N GLU A 131 -21.51 -30.71 28.17
CA GLU A 131 -21.90 -32.05 28.59
C GLU A 131 -20.98 -32.58 29.70
N ASN A 132 -19.66 -32.42 29.53
CA ASN A 132 -18.67 -32.81 30.55
C ASN A 132 -18.87 -32.04 31.86
N ILE A 133 -19.16 -30.74 31.80
CA ILE A 133 -19.44 -29.92 32.99
C ILE A 133 -20.70 -30.43 33.71
N ARG A 134 -21.77 -30.76 32.99
CA ARG A 134 -23.00 -31.33 33.58
C ARG A 134 -22.75 -32.66 34.29
N GLN A 135 -21.86 -33.49 33.78
CA GLN A 135 -21.47 -34.76 34.42
C GLN A 135 -20.62 -34.57 35.69
N ILE A 136 -19.90 -33.45 35.82
CA ILE A 136 -19.07 -33.15 36.99
C ILE A 136 -19.91 -32.51 38.12
N ILE A 137 -20.93 -31.73 37.76
CA ILE A 137 -21.74 -30.95 38.73
C ILE A 137 -22.94 -31.75 39.28
N ASN A 138 -23.43 -32.77 38.55
CA ASN A 138 -24.45 -33.71 39.03
C ASN A 138 -23.83 -34.95 39.68
#